data_AF-A0A7S1D8Z0-F1
#
_entry.id   AF-A0A7S1D8Z0-F1
#
_cell.length_a   1.000
_cell.length_b   1.000
_cell.length_c   1.000
_cell.angle_alpha   90.00
_cell.angle_beta   90.00
_cell.angle_gamma   90.00
#
_symmetry.space_group_name_H-M   'P 1'
#
loop_
_entity.id
_entity.type
_entity.pdbx_description
1 polymer ?
#
loop_
_entity_poly.entity_id
_entity_poly.type
_entity_poly.pdbx_seq_one_letter_code
_entity_poly.pdbx_strand_id
1 'polypeptide(L)'
;NGHQFALRRMRARYTAAAYITEKMNGIMFIHSLTELLDQAENNWPSLLTRLQNLRGTILSPRTCRDGMFLDLTGDVKVLSTVQPSVKKMLHDLPGDANGEKLPNFYVEEHPWVTQANKERGENVPLVDEGFIVPTQVSYVGKGGLLYDDGEHIHGSTSVVSKFLRTGYLWDQVRVMGGAYGASCALSKGSGFFGFVSYRDPNLAKTIDVYDKTADALMAAADELEKDEEALHAAIIGTIGAIDGALSPDQKGWTQLIRWITNNGSAEGRQQMRDELIGTKPDDFREFARRLKKMTNPTVAVISSKAGFEAAAKDGKHMNLTVVV
;
A
#
# COMPACT_ATOMS: atom_id res chain seq x y z
N ASN A 1 -12.47 -7.24 -0.45
CA ASN A 1 -11.68 -8.49 -0.60
C ASN A 1 -10.72 -8.58 0.59
N GLY A 2 -10.75 -9.68 1.38
CA GLY A 2 -10.14 -9.75 2.71
C GLY A 2 -8.63 -9.47 2.76
N HIS A 3 -7.85 -9.92 1.77
CA HIS A 3 -6.39 -9.69 1.76
C HIS A 3 -6.00 -8.21 1.73
N GLN A 4 -6.82 -7.35 1.13
CA GLN A 4 -6.60 -5.89 1.13
C GLN A 4 -6.83 -5.28 2.50
N PHE A 5 -7.80 -5.79 3.26
CA PHE A 5 -8.04 -5.35 4.64
C PHE A 5 -6.90 -5.80 5.56
N ALA A 6 -6.42 -7.04 5.44
CA ALA A 6 -5.23 -7.51 6.16
C ALA A 6 -3.99 -6.65 5.85
N LEU A 7 -3.71 -6.39 4.57
CA LEU A 7 -2.58 -5.54 4.17
C LEU A 7 -2.70 -4.11 4.70
N ARG A 8 -3.88 -3.50 4.59
CA ARG A 8 -4.13 -2.13 5.08
C ARG A 8 -3.97 -2.04 6.58
N ARG A 9 -4.52 -3.02 7.32
CA ARG A 9 -4.38 -3.11 8.77
C ARG A 9 -2.92 -3.22 9.19
N MET A 10 -2.11 -4.04 8.52
CA MET A 10 -0.68 -4.11 8.81
C MET A 10 0.02 -2.77 8.54
N ARG A 11 -0.19 -2.18 7.35
CA ARG A 11 0.45 -0.91 6.97
C ARG A 11 0.10 0.21 7.96
N ALA A 12 -1.14 0.23 8.46
CA ALA A 12 -1.61 1.20 9.43
C ALA A 12 -0.75 1.26 10.70
N ARG A 13 -0.08 0.17 11.05
CA ARG A 13 0.78 0.11 12.24
C ARG A 13 2.12 0.83 12.05
N TYR A 14 2.53 1.15 10.82
CA TYR A 14 3.87 1.66 10.53
C TYR A 14 3.92 3.13 10.12
N THR A 15 2.89 3.66 9.46
CA THR A 15 2.90 5.07 9.01
C THR A 15 1.59 5.80 9.27
N ALA A 16 1.68 7.10 9.52
CA ALA A 16 0.52 7.96 9.70
C ALA A 16 -0.41 7.95 8.46
N ALA A 17 0.16 8.00 7.25
CA ALA A 17 -0.62 7.95 6.01
C ALA A 17 -1.41 6.63 5.86
N ALA A 18 -0.79 5.49 6.22
CA ALA A 18 -1.48 4.22 6.20
C ALA A 18 -2.55 4.10 7.30
N TYR A 19 -2.31 4.68 8.48
CA TYR A 19 -3.30 4.75 9.55
C TYR A 19 -4.53 5.56 9.14
N ILE A 20 -4.35 6.74 8.52
CA ILE A 20 -5.45 7.52 7.96
C ILE A 20 -6.19 6.73 6.88
N THR A 21 -5.47 6.00 6.03
CA THR A 21 -6.08 5.11 5.03
C THR A 21 -6.93 4.00 5.67
N GLU A 22 -6.49 3.42 6.78
CA GLU A 22 -7.24 2.42 7.55
C GLU A 22 -8.51 3.01 8.18
N LYS A 23 -8.45 4.25 8.70
CA LYS A 23 -9.66 4.95 9.20
C LYS A 23 -10.68 5.23 8.09
N MET A 24 -10.23 5.47 6.85
CA MET A 24 -11.11 5.82 5.73
C MET A 24 -11.64 4.62 4.94
N ASN A 25 -10.87 3.53 4.88
CA ASN A 25 -11.15 2.42 3.96
C ASN A 25 -10.90 1.03 4.57
N GLY A 26 -10.52 0.97 5.84
CA GLY A 26 -10.07 -0.23 6.52
C GLY A 26 -11.13 -0.92 7.36
N ILE A 27 -10.68 -1.80 8.26
CA ILE A 27 -11.52 -2.48 9.23
C ILE A 27 -12.08 -1.46 10.22
N MET A 28 -11.27 -0.48 10.64
CA MET A 28 -11.72 0.63 11.51
C MET A 28 -12.87 1.44 10.88
N PHE A 29 -12.90 1.56 9.55
CA PHE A 29 -13.95 2.27 8.86
C PHE A 29 -15.31 1.55 8.96
N ILE A 30 -15.35 0.23 9.12
CA ILE A 30 -16.61 -0.53 9.28
C ILE A 30 -17.35 -0.08 10.54
N HIS A 31 -16.64 0.13 11.65
CA HIS A 31 -17.22 0.69 12.86
C HIS A 31 -17.70 2.13 12.65
N SER A 32 -16.88 2.95 11.97
CA SER A 32 -17.27 4.33 11.64
C SER A 32 -18.52 4.40 10.76
N LEU A 33 -18.69 3.46 9.82
CA LEU A 33 -19.88 3.36 8.96
C LEU A 33 -21.14 3.05 9.77
N THR A 34 -21.03 2.21 10.80
CA THR A 34 -22.17 1.88 11.66
C THR A 34 -22.63 3.09 12.46
N GLU A 35 -21.69 3.87 13.00
CA GLU A 35 -21.99 5.14 13.68
C GLU A 35 -22.60 6.17 12.71
N LEU A 36 -22.06 6.28 11.49
CA LEU A 36 -22.60 7.17 10.47
C LEU A 36 -24.02 6.79 10.04
N LEU A 37 -24.32 5.48 9.97
CA LEU A 37 -25.66 4.98 9.66
C LEU A 37 -26.64 5.33 10.78
N ASP A 38 -26.27 5.10 12.04
CA ASP A 38 -27.09 5.47 13.19
C ASP A 38 -27.34 6.99 13.22
N GLN A 39 -26.32 7.81 12.97
CA GLN A 39 -26.51 9.25 12.84
C GLN A 39 -27.43 9.62 11.67
N ALA A 40 -27.37 8.92 10.55
CA ALA A 40 -28.26 9.18 9.42
C ALA A 40 -29.73 8.89 9.76
N GLU A 41 -29.99 7.79 10.47
CA GLU A 41 -31.35 7.32 10.81
C GLU A 41 -31.93 8.08 12.01
N ASN A 42 -31.11 8.37 13.02
CA ASN A 42 -31.56 8.82 14.34
C ASN A 42 -31.08 10.22 14.73
N ASN A 43 -30.07 10.79 14.05
CA ASN A 43 -29.52 12.11 14.37
C ASN A 43 -28.98 12.86 13.14
N TRP A 44 -29.83 13.00 12.11
CA TRP A 44 -29.47 13.64 10.85
C TRP A 44 -28.81 15.02 11.01
N PRO A 45 -29.26 15.92 11.94
CA PRO A 45 -28.60 17.20 12.13
C PRO A 45 -27.10 17.09 12.44
N SER A 46 -26.69 16.12 13.27
CA SER A 46 -25.28 15.89 13.59
C SER A 46 -24.47 15.48 12.36
N LEU A 47 -24.97 14.51 11.58
CA LEU A 47 -24.32 14.06 10.35
C LEU A 47 -24.23 15.19 9.32
N LEU A 48 -25.31 15.96 9.15
CA LEU A 48 -25.34 17.12 8.26
C LEU A 48 -24.27 18.15 8.66
N THR A 49 -24.17 18.50 9.94
CA THR A 49 -23.13 19.41 10.44
C THR A 49 -21.72 18.89 10.12
N ARG A 50 -21.47 17.59 10.32
CA ARG A 50 -20.17 16.98 9.98
C ARG A 50 -19.85 17.09 8.49
N LEU A 51 -20.82 16.80 7.61
CA LEU A 51 -20.66 16.91 6.15
C LEU A 51 -20.45 18.36 5.70
N GLN A 52 -21.18 19.31 6.30
CA GLN A 52 -21.02 20.74 6.03
C GLN A 52 -19.64 21.25 6.48
N ASN A 53 -19.13 20.78 7.62
CA ASN A 53 -17.78 21.10 8.10
C ASN A 53 -16.72 20.55 7.14
N LEU A 54 -16.83 19.30 6.70
CA LEU A 54 -15.91 18.71 5.71
C LEU A 54 -15.90 19.51 4.42
N ARG A 55 -17.09 19.87 3.90
CA ARG A 55 -17.21 20.75 2.73
C ARG A 55 -16.56 22.11 2.99
N GLY A 56 -16.79 22.72 4.15
CA GLY A 56 -16.22 24.01 4.54
C GLY A 56 -14.69 23.99 4.65
N THR A 57 -14.11 22.87 5.09
CA THR A 57 -12.66 22.68 5.13
C THR A 57 -12.07 22.55 3.72
N ILE A 58 -12.65 21.69 2.86
CA ILE A 58 -12.15 21.45 1.50
C ILE A 58 -12.33 22.69 0.61
N LEU A 59 -13.50 23.34 0.70
CA LEU A 59 -13.89 24.50 -0.11
C LEU A 59 -13.70 25.82 0.66
N SER A 60 -12.77 25.85 1.62
CA SER A 60 -12.47 27.05 2.39
C SER A 60 -12.03 28.19 1.47
N PRO A 61 -12.73 29.34 1.45
CA PRO A 61 -12.35 30.46 0.58
C PRO A 61 -10.94 31.00 0.85
N ARG A 62 -10.34 30.70 2.01
CA ARG A 62 -8.98 31.15 2.36
C ARG A 62 -7.91 30.39 1.59
N THR A 63 -8.07 29.08 1.42
CA THR A 63 -7.00 28.17 0.98
C THR A 63 -7.38 27.29 -0.22
N CYS A 64 -8.66 27.23 -0.60
CA CYS A 64 -9.15 26.36 -1.68
C CYS A 64 -8.38 26.59 -2.98
N ARG A 65 -8.12 27.83 -3.36
CA ARG A 65 -7.42 28.16 -4.61
C ARG A 65 -5.98 27.69 -4.66
N ASP A 66 -5.29 27.66 -3.52
CA ASP A 66 -3.87 27.36 -3.47
C ASP A 66 -3.59 25.86 -3.50
N GLY A 67 -4.43 25.06 -2.84
CA GLY A 67 -4.28 23.60 -2.78
C GLY A 67 -4.81 22.82 -3.99
N MET A 68 -5.34 23.52 -4.99
CA MET A 68 -5.98 22.89 -6.13
C MET A 68 -5.00 22.62 -7.28
N PHE A 69 -5.09 21.42 -7.82
CA PHE A 69 -4.49 21.05 -9.10
C PHE A 69 -5.55 20.38 -9.97
N LEU A 70 -5.39 20.51 -11.29
CA LEU A 70 -6.28 19.93 -12.29
C LEU A 70 -5.45 19.13 -13.28
N ASP A 71 -5.74 17.84 -13.39
CA ASP A 71 -5.16 16.97 -14.42
C ASP A 71 -6.15 16.83 -15.58
N LEU A 72 -5.71 17.17 -16.79
CA LEU A 72 -6.51 17.06 -18.01
C LEU A 72 -5.75 16.22 -19.02
N THR A 73 -6.34 15.10 -19.42
CA THR A 73 -5.81 14.24 -20.47
C THR A 73 -6.75 14.27 -21.67
N GLY A 74 -6.25 14.63 -22.84
CA GLY A 74 -7.01 14.61 -24.08
C GLY A 74 -6.22 15.17 -25.26
N ASP A 75 -6.76 15.00 -26.46
CA ASP A 75 -6.18 15.59 -27.66
C ASP A 75 -6.22 17.12 -27.63
N VAL A 76 -5.25 17.76 -28.28
CA VAL A 76 -5.11 19.22 -28.34
C VAL A 76 -6.42 19.93 -28.71
N LYS A 77 -7.15 19.40 -29.70
CA LYS A 77 -8.43 19.99 -30.13
C LYS A 77 -9.51 19.92 -29.03
N VAL A 78 -9.59 18.79 -28.32
CA VAL A 78 -10.55 18.60 -27.23
C VAL A 78 -10.20 19.53 -26.07
N LEU A 79 -8.93 19.55 -25.67
CA LEU A 79 -8.45 20.41 -24.58
C LEU A 79 -8.71 21.89 -24.86
N SER A 80 -8.41 22.37 -26.07
CA SER A 80 -8.72 23.75 -26.48
C SER A 80 -10.22 24.05 -26.47
N THR A 81 -11.06 23.07 -26.83
CA THR A 81 -12.52 23.23 -26.85
C THR A 81 -13.11 23.32 -25.44
N VAL A 82 -12.61 22.52 -24.48
CA VAL A 82 -13.12 22.51 -23.10
C VAL A 82 -12.50 23.60 -22.23
N GLN A 83 -11.37 24.19 -22.64
CA GLN A 83 -10.63 25.17 -21.84
C GLN A 83 -11.49 26.36 -21.37
N PRO A 84 -12.38 26.97 -22.18
CA PRO A 84 -13.26 28.03 -21.71
C PRO A 84 -14.21 27.58 -20.59
N SER A 85 -14.81 26.39 -20.73
CA SER A 85 -15.71 25.81 -19.72
C SER A 85 -14.97 25.46 -18.43
N VAL A 86 -13.76 24.91 -18.54
CA VAL A 86 -12.90 24.63 -17.38
C VAL A 86 -12.51 25.92 -16.68
N LYS A 87 -12.09 26.96 -17.41
CA LYS A 87 -11.76 28.28 -16.82
C LYS A 87 -12.95 28.89 -16.09
N LYS A 88 -14.16 28.80 -16.66
CA LYS A 88 -15.39 29.25 -16.02
C LYS A 88 -15.66 28.48 -14.73
N MET A 89 -15.65 27.14 -14.78
CA MET A 89 -15.84 26.29 -13.61
C MET A 89 -14.82 26.62 -12.52
N LEU A 90 -13.55 26.78 -12.89
CA LEU A 90 -12.51 27.18 -11.94
C LEU A 90 -12.83 28.55 -11.36
N HIS A 91 -13.21 29.56 -12.14
CA HIS A 91 -13.57 30.88 -11.62
C HIS A 91 -14.72 30.83 -10.59
N ASP A 92 -15.68 29.92 -10.76
CA ASP A 92 -16.84 29.80 -9.87
C ASP A 92 -16.53 29.13 -8.52
N LEU A 93 -15.31 28.61 -8.31
CA LEU A 93 -14.89 28.03 -7.04
C LEU A 93 -14.53 29.09 -5.98
N PRO A 94 -14.69 28.79 -4.67
CA PRO A 94 -14.40 29.74 -3.61
C PRO A 94 -12.94 30.20 -3.55
N GLY A 95 -12.74 31.43 -3.08
CA GLY A 95 -11.43 32.00 -2.76
C GLY A 95 -10.75 32.77 -3.89
N ASP A 96 -9.61 33.38 -3.55
CA ASP A 96 -8.78 34.22 -4.43
C ASP A 96 -7.46 33.50 -4.76
N ALA A 97 -7.01 33.58 -6.01
CA ALA A 97 -5.71 33.06 -6.45
C ALA A 97 -4.52 33.74 -5.74
N ASN A 98 -4.72 34.98 -5.28
CA ASN A 98 -3.76 35.74 -4.48
C ASN A 98 -4.03 35.63 -2.97
N GLY A 99 -4.92 34.72 -2.56
CA GLY A 99 -5.25 34.46 -1.17
C GLY A 99 -4.12 33.80 -0.38
N GLU A 100 -4.47 33.38 0.83
CA GLU A 100 -3.54 32.70 1.73
C GLU A 100 -2.98 31.43 1.10
N LYS A 101 -1.68 31.22 1.33
CA LYS A 101 -0.94 30.08 0.82
C LYS A 101 -0.97 28.94 1.82
N LEU A 102 -1.17 27.73 1.31
CA LEU A 102 -1.01 26.54 2.13
C LEU A 102 0.48 26.37 2.49
N PRO A 103 0.77 25.80 3.67
CA PRO A 103 2.12 25.37 4.01
C PRO A 103 2.68 24.43 2.94
N ASN A 104 3.99 24.47 2.74
CA ASN A 104 4.63 23.60 1.77
C ASN A 104 4.81 22.19 2.38
N PHE A 105 3.81 21.33 2.21
CA PHE A 105 3.82 19.98 2.78
C PHE A 105 4.84 19.01 2.14
N TYR A 106 5.68 19.47 1.20
CA TYR A 106 6.88 18.75 0.77
C TYR A 106 8.05 18.90 1.76
N VAL A 107 8.04 19.95 2.58
CA VAL A 107 9.11 20.26 3.55
C VAL A 107 8.58 20.42 4.97
N GLU A 108 7.29 20.71 5.12
CA GLU A 108 6.61 20.87 6.41
C GLU A 108 5.73 19.65 6.71
N GLU A 109 5.82 19.13 7.93
CA GLU A 109 4.93 18.08 8.40
C GLU A 109 3.52 18.65 8.64
N HIS A 110 2.49 18.02 8.06
CA HIS A 110 1.13 18.49 8.27
C HIS A 110 0.69 18.26 9.74
N PRO A 111 0.00 19.21 10.40
CA PRO A 111 -0.47 19.08 11.78
C PRO A 111 -1.22 17.78 12.15
N TRP A 112 -1.92 17.15 11.21
CA TRP A 112 -2.62 15.89 11.49
C TRP A 112 -1.65 14.71 11.66
N VAL A 113 -0.41 14.80 11.17
CA VAL A 113 0.56 13.69 11.23
C VAL A 113 0.95 13.40 12.67
N THR A 114 1.22 14.44 13.48
CA THR A 114 1.54 14.28 14.91
C THR A 114 0.39 13.60 15.66
N GLN A 115 -0.84 14.08 15.46
CA GLN A 115 -2.03 13.47 16.06
C GLN A 115 -2.26 12.05 15.56
N ALA A 116 -2.14 11.82 14.26
CA ALA A 116 -2.30 10.51 13.64
C ALA A 116 -1.27 9.51 14.17
N ASN A 117 -0.01 9.92 14.38
CA ASN A 117 1.01 9.05 14.96
C ASN A 117 0.73 8.69 16.41
N LYS A 118 0.24 9.64 17.22
CA LYS A 118 -0.19 9.35 18.59
C LYS A 118 -1.35 8.35 18.61
N GLU A 119 -2.43 8.66 17.90
CA GLU A 119 -3.60 7.79 17.81
C GLU A 119 -3.25 6.42 17.20
N ARG A 120 -2.30 6.37 16.26
CA ARG A 120 -1.82 5.12 15.65
C ARG A 120 -1.22 4.20 16.71
N GLY A 121 -0.34 4.73 17.57
CA GLY A 121 0.29 3.95 18.64
C GLY A 121 -0.72 3.38 19.65
N GLU A 122 -1.82 4.09 19.87
CA GLU A 122 -2.90 3.68 20.79
C GLU A 122 -3.87 2.68 20.15
N ASN A 123 -4.28 2.90 18.89
CA ASN A 123 -5.38 2.16 18.25
C ASN A 123 -4.92 1.00 17.36
N VAL A 124 -3.69 1.04 16.85
CA VAL A 124 -3.11 0.04 15.96
C VAL A 124 -1.66 -0.31 16.37
N PRO A 125 -1.46 -0.85 17.58
CA PRO A 125 -0.12 -1.18 18.07
C PRO A 125 0.56 -2.24 17.19
N LEU A 126 1.89 -2.35 17.32
CA LEU A 126 2.70 -3.36 16.63
C LEU A 126 2.49 -4.75 17.24
N VAL A 127 1.33 -5.34 16.98
CA VAL A 127 0.93 -6.67 17.47
C VAL A 127 0.31 -7.50 16.36
N ASP A 128 0.30 -8.81 16.54
CA ASP A 128 -0.38 -9.72 15.64
C ASP A 128 -1.89 -9.72 15.92
N GLU A 129 -2.71 -9.56 14.89
CA GLU A 129 -4.17 -9.49 15.01
C GLU A 129 -4.87 -10.48 14.08
N GLY A 130 -5.96 -11.05 14.59
CA GLY A 130 -6.87 -11.91 13.85
C GLY A 130 -8.28 -11.33 13.85
N PHE A 131 -8.90 -11.27 12.69
CA PHE A 131 -10.25 -10.77 12.49
C PHE A 131 -11.16 -11.93 12.09
N ILE A 132 -12.08 -12.27 12.99
CA ILE A 132 -13.00 -13.40 12.85
C ILE A 132 -14.17 -12.98 11.96
N VAL A 133 -14.39 -13.74 10.89
CA VAL A 133 -15.54 -13.64 9.99
C VAL A 133 -16.05 -15.03 9.60
N PRO A 134 -17.32 -15.20 9.21
CA PRO A 134 -17.82 -16.47 8.70
C PRO A 134 -17.26 -16.74 7.28
N THR A 135 -16.18 -17.52 7.18
CA THR A 135 -15.50 -17.86 5.93
C THR A 135 -14.94 -19.28 5.97
N GLN A 136 -14.74 -19.88 4.80
CA GLN A 136 -14.04 -21.18 4.65
C GLN A 136 -12.56 -21.01 4.31
N VAL A 137 -12.12 -19.78 4.04
CA VAL A 137 -10.76 -19.45 3.62
C VAL A 137 -10.21 -18.28 4.42
N SER A 138 -8.90 -18.25 4.57
CA SER A 138 -8.14 -17.20 5.22
C SER A 138 -7.61 -16.17 4.22
N TYR A 139 -7.28 -15.00 4.75
CA TYR A 139 -6.50 -13.96 4.10
C TYR A 139 -5.37 -13.58 5.04
N VAL A 140 -4.18 -14.12 4.78
CA VAL A 140 -3.06 -14.06 5.70
C VAL A 140 -2.11 -12.96 5.25
N GLY A 141 -1.81 -11.99 6.11
CA GLY A 141 -0.83 -10.94 5.86
C GLY A 141 0.30 -10.98 6.88
N LYS A 142 1.54 -10.74 6.42
CA LYS A 142 2.70 -10.50 7.29
C LYS A 142 3.59 -9.44 6.68
N GLY A 143 4.13 -8.52 7.47
CA GLY A 143 5.04 -7.50 6.96
C GLY A 143 5.52 -6.51 7.99
N GLY A 144 6.44 -5.64 7.56
CA GLY A 144 7.07 -4.62 8.38
C GLY A 144 7.94 -3.68 7.54
N LEU A 145 8.64 -2.76 8.20
CA LEU A 145 9.57 -1.84 7.54
C LEU A 145 10.84 -2.58 7.14
N LEU A 146 11.18 -2.51 5.85
CA LEU A 146 12.40 -3.06 5.27
C LEU A 146 13.44 -1.96 4.98
N TYR A 147 12.96 -0.72 4.87
CA TYR A 147 13.75 0.49 4.66
C TYR A 147 13.26 1.57 5.62
N ASP A 148 14.19 2.40 6.07
CA ASP A 148 13.88 3.58 6.87
C ASP A 148 13.36 4.74 6.01
N ASP A 149 12.77 5.74 6.65
CA ASP A 149 12.29 6.93 5.95
C ASP A 149 13.47 7.68 5.30
N GLY A 150 13.31 8.06 4.03
CA GLY A 150 14.35 8.68 3.21
C GLY A 150 15.49 7.76 2.77
N GLU A 151 15.51 6.48 3.17
CA GLU A 151 16.52 5.54 2.70
C GLU A 151 16.34 5.23 1.20
N HIS A 152 17.45 5.16 0.46
CA HIS A 152 17.42 4.82 -0.96
C HIS A 152 16.97 3.37 -1.18
N ILE A 153 15.90 3.20 -1.96
CA ILE A 153 15.37 1.88 -2.34
C ILE A 153 15.83 1.56 -3.76
N HIS A 154 16.85 0.70 -3.85
CA HIS A 154 17.44 0.30 -5.11
C HIS A 154 16.44 -0.35 -6.08
N GLY A 155 16.60 -0.10 -7.39
CA GLY A 155 15.75 -0.62 -8.47
C GLY A 155 15.60 -2.15 -8.47
N SER A 156 16.65 -2.88 -8.07
CA SER A 156 16.71 -4.35 -7.98
C SER A 156 15.64 -4.96 -7.08
N THR A 157 15.17 -4.23 -6.07
CA THR A 157 14.04 -4.67 -5.21
C THR A 157 12.77 -5.00 -6.00
N SER A 158 12.59 -4.37 -7.17
CA SER A 158 11.46 -4.63 -8.07
C SER A 158 11.57 -6.00 -8.74
N VAL A 159 12.80 -6.40 -9.10
CA VAL A 159 13.11 -7.73 -9.66
C VAL A 159 12.94 -8.80 -8.60
N VAL A 160 13.55 -8.61 -7.42
CA VAL A 160 13.43 -9.57 -6.30
C VAL A 160 11.97 -9.75 -5.88
N SER A 161 11.21 -8.66 -5.74
CA SER A 161 9.78 -8.74 -5.41
C SER A 161 8.97 -9.46 -6.48
N LYS A 162 9.27 -9.26 -7.78
CA LYS A 162 8.59 -9.98 -8.84
C LYS A 162 8.95 -11.47 -8.82
N PHE A 163 10.22 -11.79 -8.67
CA PHE A 163 10.73 -13.16 -8.56
C PHE A 163 10.01 -13.92 -7.45
N LEU A 164 9.88 -13.32 -6.25
CA LEU A 164 9.12 -13.91 -5.14
C LEU A 164 7.66 -14.19 -5.50
N ARG A 165 6.97 -13.24 -6.14
CA ARG A 165 5.54 -13.39 -6.49
C ARG A 165 5.29 -14.48 -7.53
N THR A 166 6.15 -14.60 -8.53
CA THR A 166 5.93 -15.51 -9.66
C THR A 166 6.63 -16.86 -9.50
N GLY A 167 7.56 -16.98 -8.55
CA GLY A 167 8.20 -18.24 -8.18
C GLY A 167 7.80 -18.67 -6.78
N TYR A 168 8.66 -18.41 -5.79
CA TYR A 168 8.53 -18.94 -4.42
C TYR A 168 7.12 -18.87 -3.81
N LEU A 169 6.47 -17.71 -3.82
CA LEU A 169 5.14 -17.56 -3.21
C LEU A 169 4.05 -18.25 -4.04
N TRP A 170 4.19 -18.27 -5.36
CA TRP A 170 3.29 -19.00 -6.24
C TRP A 170 3.37 -20.50 -5.96
N ASP A 171 4.58 -21.05 -5.90
CA ASP A 171 4.78 -22.48 -5.69
C ASP A 171 4.37 -22.91 -4.29
N GLN A 172 4.84 -22.20 -3.26
CA GLN A 172 4.66 -22.61 -1.87
C GLN A 172 3.24 -22.35 -1.36
N VAL A 173 2.68 -21.17 -1.62
CA VAL A 173 1.39 -20.78 -1.03
C VAL A 173 0.23 -21.20 -1.92
N ARG A 174 0.37 -21.09 -3.25
CA ARG A 174 -0.71 -21.42 -4.19
C ARG A 174 -0.66 -22.87 -4.66
N VAL A 175 0.44 -23.32 -5.28
CA VAL A 175 0.50 -24.67 -5.87
C VAL A 175 0.47 -25.74 -4.79
N MET A 176 1.38 -25.67 -3.83
CA MET A 176 1.49 -26.65 -2.75
C MET A 176 0.51 -26.37 -1.60
N GLY A 177 0.32 -25.09 -1.25
CA GLY A 177 -0.60 -24.68 -0.18
C GLY A 177 -2.08 -24.69 -0.56
N GLY A 178 -2.42 -24.62 -1.85
CA GLY A 178 -3.81 -24.61 -2.32
C GLY A 178 -4.53 -23.26 -2.20
N ALA A 179 -3.83 -22.17 -1.87
CA ALA A 179 -4.43 -20.84 -1.89
C ALA A 179 -4.76 -20.41 -3.32
N TYR A 180 -5.80 -19.59 -3.50
CA TYR A 180 -6.09 -19.04 -4.83
C TYR A 180 -4.99 -18.08 -5.32
N GLY A 181 -4.32 -17.37 -4.42
CA GLY A 181 -3.21 -16.51 -4.80
C GLY A 181 -2.33 -16.12 -3.62
N ALA A 182 -1.11 -15.69 -3.94
CA ALA A 182 -0.17 -15.11 -3.00
C ALA A 182 0.58 -13.98 -3.69
N SER A 183 0.99 -12.98 -2.90
CA SER A 183 1.71 -11.82 -3.40
C SER A 183 2.57 -11.19 -2.33
N CYS A 184 3.48 -10.33 -2.75
CA CYS A 184 4.22 -9.43 -1.88
C CYS A 184 4.42 -8.08 -2.58
N ALA A 185 4.56 -7.03 -1.78
CA ALA A 185 4.80 -5.68 -2.28
C ALA A 185 5.71 -4.89 -1.33
N LEU A 186 6.68 -4.18 -1.93
CA LEU A 186 7.47 -3.14 -1.28
C LEU A 186 6.88 -1.77 -1.64
N SER A 187 6.52 -0.98 -0.64
CA SER A 187 6.09 0.40 -0.84
C SER A 187 7.31 1.33 -0.86
N LYS A 188 7.68 1.83 -2.05
CA LYS A 188 8.85 2.71 -2.18
C LYS A 188 8.75 4.02 -1.39
N GLY A 189 7.54 4.53 -1.16
CA GLY A 189 7.32 5.75 -0.37
C GLY A 189 7.26 5.54 1.14
N SER A 190 7.33 4.30 1.66
CA SER A 190 7.27 4.07 3.11
C SER A 190 8.24 3.01 3.62
N GLY A 191 9.00 2.35 2.74
CA GLY A 191 9.87 1.22 3.11
C GLY A 191 9.13 -0.05 3.58
N PHE A 192 7.80 -0.02 3.72
CA PHE A 192 7.02 -1.18 4.16
C PHE A 192 7.02 -2.29 3.11
N PHE A 193 7.42 -3.49 3.52
CA PHE A 193 7.30 -4.71 2.76
C PHE A 193 6.27 -5.65 3.41
N GLY A 194 5.35 -6.17 2.61
CA GLY A 194 4.33 -7.09 3.11
C GLY A 194 3.98 -8.20 2.13
N PHE A 195 3.71 -9.36 2.71
CA PHE A 195 3.15 -10.55 2.08
C PHE A 195 1.64 -10.60 2.30
N VAL A 196 0.92 -11.17 1.32
CA VAL A 196 -0.50 -11.52 1.46
C VAL A 196 -0.84 -12.81 0.73
N SER A 197 -1.76 -13.58 1.29
CA SER A 197 -2.47 -14.67 0.61
C SER A 197 -3.94 -14.33 0.37
N TYR A 198 -4.51 -14.94 -0.67
CA TYR A 198 -5.87 -14.69 -1.12
C TYR A 198 -6.63 -16.01 -1.26
N ARG A 199 -7.74 -16.14 -0.50
CA ARG A 199 -8.56 -17.36 -0.40
C ARG A 199 -7.69 -18.59 -0.08
N ASP A 200 -6.99 -18.50 1.04
CA ASP A 200 -6.01 -19.49 1.48
C ASP A 200 -6.67 -20.50 2.43
N PRO A 201 -6.63 -21.81 2.15
CA PRO A 201 -7.14 -22.81 3.09
C PRO A 201 -6.28 -22.93 4.35
N ASN A 202 -5.07 -22.36 4.36
CA ASN A 202 -4.15 -22.39 5.49
C ASN A 202 -4.04 -21.02 6.18
N LEU A 203 -3.45 -21.04 7.37
CA LEU A 203 -3.07 -19.85 8.13
C LEU A 203 -1.63 -19.99 8.63
N ALA A 204 -1.40 -20.92 9.57
CA ALA A 204 -0.08 -21.09 10.21
C ALA A 204 1.01 -21.46 9.20
N LYS A 205 0.74 -22.43 8.33
CA LYS A 205 1.68 -22.84 7.26
C LYS A 205 2.07 -21.70 6.34
N THR A 206 1.14 -20.80 6.02
CA THR A 206 1.41 -19.64 5.16
C THR A 206 2.34 -18.65 5.86
N ILE A 207 2.18 -18.44 7.17
CA ILE A 207 3.12 -17.65 7.97
C ILE A 207 4.51 -18.30 7.95
N ASP A 208 4.60 -19.62 8.08
CA ASP A 208 5.89 -20.34 8.02
C ASP A 208 6.58 -20.20 6.66
N VAL A 209 5.81 -20.19 5.56
CA VAL A 209 6.34 -19.90 4.21
C VAL A 209 6.90 -18.48 4.15
N TYR A 210 6.20 -17.49 4.72
CA TYR A 210 6.70 -16.12 4.77
C TYR A 210 8.01 -16.03 5.57
N ASP A 211 8.10 -16.72 6.71
CA ASP A 211 9.31 -16.77 7.54
C ASP A 211 10.52 -17.38 6.82
N LYS A 212 10.29 -18.34 5.93
CA LYS A 212 11.35 -19.00 5.14
C LYS A 212 11.77 -18.22 3.89
N THR A 213 11.13 -17.09 3.59
CA THR A 213 11.39 -16.34 2.35
C THR A 213 12.84 -15.87 2.25
N ALA A 214 13.45 -15.44 3.35
CA ALA A 214 14.84 -14.98 3.32
C ALA A 214 15.81 -16.10 2.99
N ASP A 215 15.59 -17.31 3.51
CA ASP A 215 16.43 -18.47 3.19
C ASP A 215 16.24 -18.90 1.72
N ALA A 216 15.00 -18.86 1.23
CA ALA A 216 14.70 -19.14 -0.17
C ALA A 216 15.39 -18.14 -1.12
N LEU A 217 15.45 -16.86 -0.76
CA LEU A 217 16.17 -15.85 -1.55
C LEU A 217 17.69 -16.05 -1.54
N MET A 218 18.27 -16.49 -0.41
CA MET A 218 19.70 -16.82 -0.36
C MET A 218 20.03 -17.99 -1.29
N ALA A 219 19.21 -19.06 -1.25
CA ALA A 219 19.38 -20.19 -2.15
C ALA A 219 19.18 -19.80 -3.63
N ALA A 220 18.15 -19.01 -3.92
CA ALA A 220 17.90 -18.51 -5.27
C ALA A 220 19.07 -17.65 -5.79
N ALA A 221 19.72 -16.85 -4.93
CA ALA A 221 20.89 -16.09 -5.33
C ALA A 221 22.06 -16.99 -5.76
N ASP A 222 22.31 -18.08 -5.03
CA ASP A 222 23.37 -19.04 -5.36
C ASP A 222 23.10 -19.81 -6.67
N GLU A 223 21.81 -20.00 -7.01
CA GLU A 223 21.39 -20.58 -8.30
C GLU A 223 21.55 -19.56 -9.44
N LEU A 224 21.05 -18.33 -9.25
CA LEU A 224 21.13 -17.25 -10.25
C LEU A 224 22.58 -16.84 -10.56
N GLU A 225 23.51 -17.02 -9.63
CA GLU A 225 24.94 -16.80 -9.88
C GLU A 225 25.52 -17.80 -10.89
N LYS A 226 24.91 -18.97 -11.04
CA LYS A 226 25.32 -20.02 -11.98
C LYS A 226 24.48 -20.03 -13.26
N ASP A 227 23.39 -19.26 -13.30
CA ASP A 227 22.43 -19.22 -14.38
C ASP A 227 22.07 -17.76 -14.74
N GLU A 228 22.92 -17.16 -15.57
CA GLU A 228 22.77 -15.80 -16.05
C GLU A 228 21.51 -15.62 -16.91
N GLU A 229 21.07 -16.65 -17.65
CA GLU A 229 19.86 -16.60 -18.46
C GLU A 229 18.61 -16.49 -17.58
N ALA A 230 18.56 -17.22 -16.47
CA ALA A 230 17.47 -17.11 -15.50
C ALA A 230 17.40 -15.72 -14.86
N LEU A 231 18.55 -15.11 -14.53
CA LEU A 231 18.61 -13.74 -14.01
C LEU A 231 18.10 -12.74 -15.06
N HIS A 232 18.55 -12.84 -16.30
CA HIS A 232 18.06 -12.01 -17.40
C HIS A 232 16.55 -12.17 -17.62
N ALA A 233 16.02 -13.39 -17.56
CA ALA A 233 14.58 -13.64 -17.68
C ALA A 233 13.79 -12.94 -16.56
N ALA A 234 14.30 -12.95 -15.32
CA ALA A 234 13.69 -12.23 -14.20
C ALA A 234 13.69 -10.70 -14.41
N ILE A 235 14.80 -10.15 -14.92
CA ILE A 235 14.94 -8.72 -15.24
C ILE A 235 13.97 -8.34 -16.38
N ILE A 236 13.98 -9.07 -17.50
CA ILE A 236 13.10 -8.85 -18.66
C ILE A 236 11.63 -8.93 -18.24
N GLY A 237 11.28 -9.95 -17.46
CA GLY A 237 9.94 -10.08 -16.91
C GLY A 237 9.55 -8.83 -16.13
N THR A 238 10.43 -8.31 -15.28
CA THR A 238 10.17 -7.11 -14.47
C THR A 238 10.00 -5.87 -15.34
N ILE A 239 10.87 -5.64 -16.32
CA ILE A 239 10.74 -4.55 -17.29
C ILE A 239 9.41 -4.64 -18.05
N GLY A 240 9.03 -5.82 -18.53
CA GLY A 240 7.76 -5.99 -19.25
C GLY A 240 6.52 -5.67 -18.41
N ALA A 241 6.58 -5.82 -17.08
CA ALA A 241 5.50 -5.41 -16.19
C ALA A 241 5.46 -3.89 -15.94
N ILE A 242 6.62 -3.22 -15.96
CA ILE A 242 6.73 -1.77 -15.75
C ILE A 242 6.38 -1.01 -17.03
N ASP A 243 6.81 -1.53 -18.18
CA ASP A 243 6.62 -0.90 -19.50
C ASP A 243 5.32 -1.35 -20.19
N GLY A 244 4.40 -1.94 -19.42
CA GLY A 244 3.09 -2.31 -19.92
C GLY A 244 2.39 -1.13 -20.59
N ALA A 245 1.71 -1.39 -21.71
CA ALA A 245 1.03 -0.35 -22.46
C ALA A 245 -0.02 0.34 -21.58
N LEU A 246 0.10 1.66 -21.45
CA LEU A 246 -0.85 2.51 -20.76
C LEU A 246 -1.75 3.22 -21.76
N SER A 247 -3.05 3.26 -21.47
CA SER A 247 -4.00 4.16 -22.14
C SER A 247 -3.65 5.63 -21.86
N PRO A 248 -4.16 6.59 -22.64
CA PRO A 248 -3.88 8.01 -22.41
C PRO A 248 -4.20 8.47 -20.98
N ASP A 249 -5.36 8.09 -20.43
CA ASP A 249 -5.79 8.45 -19.08
C ASP A 249 -4.88 7.85 -18.01
N GLN A 250 -4.42 6.61 -18.20
CA GLN A 250 -3.45 5.97 -17.30
C GLN A 250 -2.10 6.69 -17.31
N LYS A 251 -1.66 7.21 -18.47
CA LYS A 251 -0.44 8.03 -18.57
C LYS A 251 -0.60 9.35 -17.80
N GLY A 252 -1.73 10.05 -17.97
CA GLY A 252 -2.05 11.28 -17.24
C GLY A 252 -2.04 11.05 -15.74
N TRP A 253 -2.82 10.08 -15.27
CA TRP A 253 -2.88 9.71 -13.85
C TRP A 253 -1.50 9.32 -13.28
N THR A 254 -0.72 8.54 -14.02
CA THR A 254 0.64 8.15 -13.60
C THR A 254 1.54 9.37 -13.41
N GLN A 255 1.46 10.36 -14.31
CA GLN A 255 2.23 11.59 -14.21
C GLN A 255 1.74 12.49 -13.08
N LEU A 256 0.43 12.58 -12.86
CA LEU A 256 -0.14 13.31 -11.72
C LEU A 256 0.38 12.75 -10.39
N ILE A 257 0.28 11.44 -10.19
CA ILE A 257 0.75 10.79 -8.96
C ILE A 257 2.26 10.99 -8.76
N ARG A 258 3.05 10.86 -9.81
CA ARG A 258 4.49 11.12 -9.79
C ARG A 258 4.82 12.56 -9.40
N TRP A 259 4.08 13.53 -9.93
CA TRP A 259 4.24 14.94 -9.62
C TRP A 259 3.85 15.23 -8.16
N ILE A 260 2.67 14.80 -7.71
CA ILE A 260 2.19 15.02 -6.33
C ILE A 260 3.15 14.40 -5.31
N THR A 261 3.71 13.23 -5.61
CA THR A 261 4.59 12.50 -4.67
C THR A 261 6.06 12.91 -4.76
N ASN A 262 6.42 13.88 -5.61
CA ASN A 262 7.80 14.27 -5.90
C ASN A 262 8.74 13.11 -6.28
N ASN A 263 8.17 12.02 -6.82
CA ASN A 263 8.88 10.79 -7.19
C ASN A 263 8.92 10.59 -8.71
N GLY A 264 8.81 11.70 -9.45
CA GLY A 264 8.52 11.72 -10.88
C GLY A 264 9.65 12.12 -11.80
N SER A 265 10.80 12.55 -11.27
CA SER A 265 11.90 13.13 -12.07
C SER A 265 12.37 12.18 -13.16
N ALA A 266 12.76 12.72 -14.31
CA ALA A 266 13.25 11.89 -15.41
C ALA A 266 14.52 11.14 -14.98
N GLU A 267 15.39 11.84 -14.25
CA GLU A 267 16.65 11.35 -13.70
C GLU A 267 16.42 10.23 -12.69
N GLY A 268 15.51 10.41 -11.73
CA GLY A 268 15.20 9.39 -10.73
C GLY A 268 14.56 8.13 -11.34
N ARG A 269 13.71 8.30 -12.36
CA ARG A 269 13.15 7.17 -13.12
C ARG A 269 14.21 6.45 -13.93
N GLN A 270 15.13 7.18 -14.55
CA GLN A 270 16.22 6.60 -15.32
C GLN A 270 17.18 5.84 -14.39
N GLN A 271 17.59 6.45 -13.27
CA GLN A 271 18.40 5.79 -12.25
C GLN A 271 17.75 4.49 -11.77
N MET A 272 16.46 4.52 -11.40
CA MET A 272 15.73 3.32 -10.96
C MET A 272 15.70 2.23 -12.05
N ARG A 273 15.65 2.62 -13.33
CA ARG A 273 15.68 1.69 -14.46
C ARG A 273 17.06 1.09 -14.64
N ASP A 274 18.12 1.90 -14.55
CA ASP A 274 19.50 1.45 -14.66
C ASP A 274 19.85 0.48 -13.53
N GLU A 275 19.46 0.79 -12.30
CA GLU A 275 19.59 -0.09 -11.13
C GLU A 275 18.83 -1.42 -11.27
N LEU A 276 17.64 -1.37 -11.88
CA LEU A 276 16.83 -2.57 -12.14
C LEU A 276 17.48 -3.45 -13.20
N ILE A 277 17.93 -2.86 -14.32
CA ILE A 277 18.62 -3.60 -15.39
C ILE A 277 19.94 -4.18 -14.87
N GLY A 278 20.63 -3.45 -14.00
CA GLY A 278 21.88 -3.87 -13.37
C GLY A 278 21.74 -4.83 -12.18
N THR A 279 20.58 -5.47 -11.99
CA THR A 279 20.35 -6.40 -10.87
C THR A 279 21.32 -7.59 -10.94
N LYS A 280 21.89 -7.95 -9.80
CA LYS A 280 22.84 -9.06 -9.61
C LYS A 280 22.34 -10.06 -8.56
N PRO A 281 22.90 -11.28 -8.49
CA PRO A 281 22.59 -12.22 -7.41
C PRO A 281 22.81 -11.63 -6.00
N ASP A 282 23.80 -10.76 -5.83
CA ASP A 282 24.05 -10.08 -4.54
C ASP A 282 22.91 -9.15 -4.09
N ASP A 283 22.10 -8.62 -5.01
CA ASP A 283 20.89 -7.87 -4.67
C ASP A 283 19.84 -8.75 -3.99
N PHE A 284 19.72 -10.02 -4.42
CA PHE A 284 18.84 -10.99 -3.79
C PHE A 284 19.33 -11.31 -2.37
N ARG A 285 20.65 -11.46 -2.20
CA ARG A 285 21.28 -11.66 -0.87
C ARG A 285 21.08 -10.45 0.04
N GLU A 286 21.20 -9.24 -0.50
CA GLU A 286 20.92 -8.00 0.25
C GLU A 286 19.46 -7.94 0.70
N PHE A 287 18.52 -8.20 -0.20
CA PHE A 287 17.10 -8.23 0.14
C PHE A 287 16.80 -9.30 1.20
N ALA A 288 17.39 -10.49 1.08
CA ALA A 288 17.28 -11.56 2.07
C ALA A 288 17.82 -11.14 3.44
N ARG A 289 19.00 -10.50 3.47
CA ARG A 289 19.60 -9.98 4.71
C ARG A 289 18.70 -8.93 5.37
N ARG A 290 18.08 -8.04 4.58
CA ARG A 290 17.10 -7.07 5.09
C ARG A 290 15.86 -7.75 5.66
N LEU A 291 15.32 -8.77 4.98
CA LEU A 291 14.19 -9.53 5.52
C LEU A 291 14.52 -10.19 6.86
N LYS A 292 15.72 -10.78 7.01
CA LYS A 292 16.16 -11.36 8.30
C LYS A 292 16.33 -10.32 9.40
N LYS A 293 16.70 -9.09 9.03
CA LYS A 293 16.89 -7.96 9.97
C LYS A 293 15.61 -7.17 10.25
N MET A 294 14.49 -7.48 9.59
CA MET A 294 13.23 -6.78 9.78
C MET A 294 12.84 -6.80 11.26
N THR A 295 12.72 -5.62 11.85
CA THR A 295 12.35 -5.49 13.26
C THR A 295 10.84 -5.40 13.41
N ASN A 296 10.30 -6.09 14.41
CA ASN A 296 8.88 -6.10 14.76
C ASN A 296 7.93 -6.34 13.57
N PRO A 297 8.17 -7.35 12.70
CA PRO A 297 7.18 -7.68 11.68
C PRO A 297 5.87 -8.08 12.36
N THR A 298 4.76 -7.66 11.79
CA THR A 298 3.44 -7.94 12.35
C THR A 298 2.59 -8.73 11.38
N VAL A 299 1.66 -9.48 11.92
CA VAL A 299 0.68 -10.30 11.21
C VAL A 299 -0.71 -9.68 11.33
N ALA A 300 -1.47 -9.70 10.24
CA ALA A 300 -2.90 -9.45 10.27
C ALA A 300 -3.61 -10.50 9.43
N VAL A 301 -4.61 -11.15 9.99
CA VAL A 301 -5.33 -12.23 9.31
C VAL A 301 -6.82 -12.01 9.38
N ILE A 302 -7.52 -12.27 8.28
CA ILE A 302 -8.98 -12.42 8.26
C ILE A 302 -9.31 -13.89 8.03
N SER A 303 -9.99 -14.54 8.97
CA SER A 303 -10.30 -15.97 8.88
C SER A 303 -11.51 -16.33 9.76
N SER A 304 -11.87 -17.62 9.77
CA SER A 304 -12.88 -18.15 10.68
C SER A 304 -12.29 -18.42 12.07
N LYS A 305 -13.18 -18.53 13.06
CA LYS A 305 -12.78 -18.92 14.43
C LYS A 305 -12.02 -20.24 14.44
N ALA A 306 -12.50 -21.24 13.69
CA ALA A 306 -11.83 -22.54 13.57
C ALA A 306 -10.42 -22.42 12.95
N GLY A 307 -10.24 -21.51 11.98
CA GLY A 307 -8.92 -21.22 11.40
C GLY A 307 -7.92 -20.68 12.44
N PHE A 308 -8.36 -19.76 13.30
CA PHE A 308 -7.53 -19.23 14.39
C PHE A 308 -7.25 -20.28 15.49
N GLU A 309 -8.23 -21.11 15.84
CA GLU A 309 -8.03 -22.20 16.81
C GLU A 309 -7.03 -23.25 16.30
N ALA A 310 -7.07 -23.58 15.00
CA ALA A 310 -6.08 -24.44 14.38
C ALA A 310 -4.69 -23.79 14.40
N ALA A 311 -4.59 -22.51 14.03
CA ALA A 311 -3.33 -21.78 14.05
C ALA A 311 -2.71 -21.67 15.45
N ALA A 312 -3.53 -21.51 16.49
CA ALA A 312 -3.09 -21.47 17.88
C ALA A 312 -2.49 -22.82 18.33
N LYS A 313 -3.01 -23.95 17.85
CA LYS A 313 -2.41 -25.29 18.10
C LYS A 313 -1.04 -25.43 17.45
N ASP A 314 -0.82 -24.75 16.33
CA ASP A 314 0.47 -24.65 15.64
C ASP A 314 1.38 -23.54 16.21
N GLY A 315 1.03 -22.97 17.37
CA GLY A 315 1.82 -21.96 18.09
C GLY A 315 1.72 -20.53 17.52
N LYS A 316 0.79 -20.27 16.59
CA LYS A 316 0.55 -18.92 16.04
C LYS A 316 -0.60 -18.26 16.81
N HIS A 317 -0.25 -17.48 17.83
CA HIS A 317 -1.21 -16.73 18.66
C HIS A 317 -1.39 -15.30 18.14
N MET A 318 -2.62 -14.78 18.19
CA MET A 318 -2.97 -13.43 17.72
C MET A 318 -4.05 -12.83 18.62
N ASN A 319 -4.12 -11.50 18.65
CA ASN A 319 -5.22 -10.79 19.30
C ASN A 319 -6.47 -10.86 18.42
N LEU A 320 -7.50 -11.58 18.88
CA LEU A 320 -8.68 -11.87 18.08
C LEU A 320 -9.78 -10.82 18.30
N THR A 321 -10.33 -10.31 17.19
CA THR A 321 -11.49 -9.42 17.16
C THR A 321 -12.56 -10.00 16.24
N VAL A 322 -13.82 -9.98 16.69
CA VAL A 322 -14.97 -10.36 15.85
C VAL A 322 -15.41 -9.13 15.06
N VAL A 323 -15.45 -9.22 13.72
CA VAL A 323 -15.77 -8.07 12.85
C VAL A 323 -17.26 -7.96 12.55
N VAL A 324 -18.02 -9.06 12.74
CA VAL A 324 -19.49 -9.12 12.61
C VAL A 324 -20.04 -10.13 13.61
#